data_AF-A0A0B1TWQ7-F1
#
_entry.id   AF-A0A0B1TWQ7-F1
#
_cell.length_a   1.000
_cell.length_b   1.000
_cell.length_c   1.000
_cell.angle_alpha   90.00
_cell.angle_beta   90.00
_cell.angle_gamma   90.00
#
_symmetry.space_group_name_H-M   'P 1'
#
loop_
_entity.id
_entity.type
_entity.pdbx_description
1 polymer ?
#
loop_
_entity_poly.entity_id
_entity_poly.type
_entity_poly.pdbx_seq_one_letter_code
_entity_poly.pdbx_strand_id
1 'polypeptide(L)'
;MKFLVLCVLLAGLTLLPACSLGGPSDAEVELAFRSAVQRNDILGILNNVMAIERFVVDKKERKADGVYEATVTIVSSASLGPLSVGGAKQTVLRLKKIDDRWVVLQ
;
A
#
# COMPACT_ATOMS: atom_id res chain seq x y z
N MET A 1 38.79 -27.62 -9.55
CA MET A 1 37.90 -26.96 -8.57
C MET A 1 37.94 -25.42 -8.70
N LYS A 2 37.85 -24.85 -9.92
CA LYS A 2 37.86 -23.37 -10.12
C LYS A 2 36.54 -22.82 -10.69
N PHE A 3 35.75 -23.68 -11.35
CA PHE A 3 34.49 -23.28 -11.99
C PHE A 3 33.29 -23.21 -11.05
N LEU A 4 33.35 -23.88 -9.90
CA LEU A 4 32.26 -23.88 -8.92
C LEU A 4 32.12 -22.54 -8.17
N VAL A 5 33.23 -21.83 -7.95
CA VAL A 5 33.24 -20.53 -7.28
C VAL A 5 32.64 -19.43 -8.17
N LEU A 6 32.81 -19.55 -9.50
CA LEU A 6 32.30 -18.58 -10.46
C LEU A 6 30.76 -18.61 -10.56
N CYS A 7 30.14 -19.79 -10.44
CA CYS A 7 28.69 -19.94 -10.48
C CYS A 7 28.00 -19.38 -9.23
N VAL A 8 28.64 -19.46 -8.05
CA VAL A 8 28.09 -18.92 -6.79
C VAL A 8 28.12 -17.39 -6.80
N LEU A 9 29.16 -16.78 -7.38
CA LEU A 9 29.26 -15.32 -7.55
C LEU A 9 28.23 -14.77 -8.54
N LEU A 10 27.91 -15.52 -9.60
CA LEU A 10 26.86 -15.13 -10.56
C LEU A 10 25.45 -15.24 -9.96
N ALA A 11 25.20 -16.23 -9.10
CA ALA A 11 23.93 -16.40 -8.40
C ALA A 11 23.67 -15.32 -7.33
N GLY A 12 24.71 -14.66 -6.84
CA GLY A 12 24.57 -13.50 -5.94
C GLY A 12 24.08 -12.23 -6.64
N LEU A 13 24.31 -12.10 -7.96
CA LEU A 13 23.93 -10.90 -8.71
C LEU A 13 22.44 -10.85 -9.11
N THR A 14 21.72 -11.97 -9.04
CA THR A 14 20.28 -12.03 -9.33
C THR A 14 19.39 -11.70 -8.12
N LEU A 15 20.01 -11.41 -6.97
CA LEU A 15 19.35 -10.89 -5.76
C LEU A 15 19.33 -9.36 -5.70
N LEU A 16 19.60 -8.67 -6.81
CA LEU A 16 19.29 -7.25 -6.93
C LEU A 16 17.75 -7.11 -6.79
N PRO A 17 17.25 -6.45 -5.74
CA PRO A 17 15.82 -6.22 -5.60
C PRO A 17 15.38 -5.50 -6.86
N ALA A 18 14.36 -6.05 -7.51
CA ALA A 18 13.80 -5.57 -8.75
C ALA A 18 13.81 -4.04 -8.78
N CYS A 19 14.67 -3.49 -9.65
CA CYS A 19 14.73 -2.06 -9.91
C CYS A 19 13.30 -1.55 -10.09
N SER A 20 12.95 -0.59 -9.23
CA SER A 20 11.66 0.07 -9.03
C SER A 20 11.08 0.73 -10.28
N LEU A 21 10.82 -0.04 -11.33
CA LEU A 21 10.11 0.35 -12.55
C LEU A 21 8.65 -0.10 -12.54
N GLY A 22 8.28 -0.96 -11.59
CA GLY A 22 6.89 -1.34 -11.32
C GLY A 22 6.18 -0.28 -10.48
N GLY A 23 4.93 0.04 -10.84
CA GLY A 23 4.05 0.79 -9.95
C GLY A 23 3.80 0.03 -8.63
N PRO A 24 3.09 0.64 -7.67
CA PRO A 24 2.82 0.00 -6.39
C PRO A 24 2.04 -1.31 -6.58
N SER A 25 2.47 -2.36 -5.89
CA SER A 25 1.68 -3.57 -5.68
C SER A 25 0.46 -3.26 -4.81
N ASP A 26 -0.56 -4.12 -4.86
CA ASP A 26 -1.81 -3.88 -4.11
C ASP A 26 -1.56 -3.87 -2.60
N ALA A 27 -0.62 -4.71 -2.13
CA ALA A 27 -0.16 -4.72 -0.75
C ALA A 27 0.52 -3.40 -0.35
N GLU A 28 1.34 -2.81 -1.22
CA GLU A 28 1.96 -1.50 -0.95
C GLU A 28 0.93 -0.37 -0.92
N VAL A 29 -0.10 -0.42 -1.79
CA VAL A 29 -1.22 0.54 -1.77
C VAL A 29 -1.98 0.45 -0.44
N GLU A 30 -2.30 -0.77 0.01
CA GLU A 30 -3.00 -1.00 1.27
C GLU A 30 -2.15 -0.56 2.47
N LEU A 31 -0.86 -0.91 2.49
CA LEU A 31 0.08 -0.50 3.54
C LEU A 31 0.17 1.04 3.61
N ALA A 32 0.29 1.71 2.47
CA ALA A 32 0.36 3.16 2.39
C ALA A 32 -0.93 3.80 2.92
N PHE A 33 -2.09 3.22 2.58
CA PHE A 33 -3.39 3.66 3.08
C PHE A 33 -3.51 3.50 4.60
N ARG A 34 -3.22 2.30 5.14
CA ARG A 34 -3.26 2.02 6.59
C ARG A 34 -2.32 2.94 7.36
N SER A 35 -1.12 3.18 6.81
CA SER A 35 -0.14 4.10 7.40
C SER A 35 -0.59 5.56 7.37
N ALA A 36 -1.39 5.96 6.37
CA ALA A 36 -1.98 7.30 6.31
C ALA A 36 -3.14 7.45 7.32
N VAL A 37 -4.00 6.44 7.44
CA VAL A 37 -5.08 6.41 8.44
C VAL A 37 -4.51 6.45 9.86
N GLN A 38 -3.51 5.61 10.17
CA GLN A 38 -2.84 5.63 11.47
C GLN A 38 -2.18 6.98 11.78
N ARG A 39 -1.56 7.63 10.80
CA ARG A 39 -0.98 8.97 10.98
C ARG A 39 -2.02 10.03 11.31
N ASN A 40 -3.19 9.96 10.69
CA ASN A 40 -4.30 10.86 10.99
C ASN A 40 -4.96 10.55 12.34
N ASP A 41 -4.89 9.30 12.79
CA ASP A 41 -5.39 8.85 14.09
C ASP A 41 -4.43 9.13 15.26
N ILE A 42 -3.26 9.73 15.03
CA ILE A 42 -2.34 10.16 16.12
C ILE A 42 -3.02 11.15 17.08
N LEU A 43 -4.10 11.82 16.64
CA LEU A 43 -4.93 12.69 17.48
C LEU A 43 -5.93 11.92 18.38
N GLY A 44 -5.97 10.58 18.31
CA GLY A 44 -6.73 9.72 19.22
C GLY A 44 -8.26 9.76 19.04
N ILE A 45 -8.75 10.39 17.96
CA ILE A 45 -10.19 10.60 17.72
C ILE A 45 -10.83 9.40 17.00
N LEU A 46 -10.05 8.60 16.26
CA LEU A 46 -10.53 7.42 15.49
C LEU A 46 -10.09 6.10 16.13
N ASN A 47 -9.60 6.15 17.37
CA ASN A 47 -9.07 5.01 18.15
C ASN A 47 -10.12 3.90 18.43
N ASN A 48 -11.31 4.06 17.90
CA ASN A 48 -12.35 3.07 17.93
C ASN A 48 -13.08 3.13 16.59
N VAL A 49 -13.35 1.96 16.01
CA VAL A 49 -14.49 1.76 15.12
C VAL A 49 -14.29 1.96 13.59
N MET A 50 -13.17 1.57 12.99
CA MET A 50 -13.19 1.16 11.57
C MET A 50 -12.30 -0.06 11.34
N ALA A 51 -12.88 -1.25 11.52
CA ALA A 51 -12.27 -2.48 11.08
C ALA A 51 -12.36 -2.53 9.54
N ILE A 52 -11.22 -2.42 8.86
CA ILE A 52 -11.16 -2.66 7.40
C ILE A 52 -11.30 -4.17 7.21
N GLU A 53 -12.48 -4.61 6.78
CA GLU A 53 -12.78 -6.02 6.50
C GLU A 53 -12.22 -6.43 5.15
N ARG A 54 -12.29 -5.54 4.16
CA ARG A 54 -11.80 -5.79 2.81
C ARG A 54 -11.23 -4.53 2.20
N PHE A 55 -10.06 -4.67 1.59
CA PHE A 55 -9.41 -3.63 0.80
C PHE A 55 -9.23 -4.17 -0.62
N VAL A 56 -9.83 -3.50 -1.60
CA VAL A 56 -9.76 -3.89 -3.01
C VAL A 56 -9.16 -2.75 -3.80
N VAL A 57 -8.12 -3.04 -4.59
CA VAL A 57 -7.55 -2.10 -5.54
C VAL A 57 -8.22 -2.33 -6.90
N ASP A 58 -9.08 -1.40 -7.31
CA ASP A 58 -9.87 -1.53 -8.55
C ASP A 58 -9.04 -1.15 -9.78
N LYS A 59 -8.26 -0.06 -9.67
CA LYS A 59 -7.49 0.49 -10.78
C LYS A 59 -6.25 1.19 -10.28
N LYS A 60 -5.15 1.08 -11.03
CA LYS A 60 -3.90 1.84 -10.80
C LYS A 60 -3.50 2.56 -12.08
N GLU A 61 -3.31 3.85 -12.00
CA GLU A 61 -2.87 4.70 -13.10
C GLU A 61 -1.60 5.44 -12.73
N ARG A 62 -0.61 5.47 -13.63
CA ARG A 62 0.56 6.33 -13.48
C ARG A 62 0.25 7.70 -14.08
N LYS A 63 0.43 8.77 -13.31
CA LYS A 63 0.38 10.14 -13.80
C LYS A 63 1.77 10.64 -14.20
N ALA A 64 1.81 11.74 -14.96
CA ALA A 64 3.03 12.31 -15.53
C ALA A 64 4.09 12.69 -14.48
N ASP A 65 3.67 12.97 -13.24
CA ASP A 65 4.51 13.58 -12.20
C ASP A 65 5.22 12.54 -11.31
N GLY A 66 5.22 11.27 -11.72
CA GLY A 66 5.66 10.14 -10.90
C GLY A 66 4.70 9.79 -9.76
N VAL A 67 3.52 10.40 -9.75
CA VAL A 67 2.40 10.08 -8.85
C VAL A 67 1.59 8.94 -9.47
N TYR A 68 1.17 8.00 -8.63
CA TYR A 68 0.24 6.93 -8.99
C TYR A 68 -1.13 7.21 -8.38
N GLU A 69 -2.18 7.09 -9.16
CA GLU A 69 -3.56 7.12 -8.67
C GLU A 69 -4.07 5.68 -8.57
N ALA A 70 -4.47 5.27 -7.36
CA ALA A 70 -5.09 3.99 -7.11
C ALA A 70 -6.55 4.21 -6.70
N THR A 71 -7.50 3.74 -7.52
CA THR A 71 -8.90 3.64 -7.11
C THR A 71 -9.02 2.42 -6.21
N VAL A 72 -9.47 2.62 -4.98
CA VAL A 72 -9.61 1.56 -3.98
C VAL A 72 -11.03 1.54 -3.45
N THR A 73 -11.57 0.35 -3.27
CA THR A 73 -12.81 0.11 -2.56
C THR A 73 -12.50 -0.46 -1.19
N ILE A 74 -12.89 0.28 -0.16
CA ILE A 74 -12.67 -0.06 1.24
C ILE A 74 -14.01 -0.49 1.82
N VAL A 75 -14.10 -1.74 2.25
CA VAL A 75 -15.23 -2.24 3.04
C VAL A 75 -14.80 -2.17 4.49
N SER A 76 -15.44 -1.29 5.24
CA SER A 76 -15.19 -1.11 6.67
C SER A 76 -16.46 -1.37 7.46
N SER A 77 -16.31 -2.07 8.57
CA SER A 77 -17.35 -2.14 9.60
C SER A 77 -16.97 -1.25 10.78
N ALA A 78 -17.93 -0.44 11.18
CA ALA A 78 -17.85 0.39 12.34
C ALA A 78 -18.83 -0.12 13.41
N SER A 79 -18.35 -0.82 14.45
CA SER A 79 -19.13 -1.18 15.65
C SER A 79 -19.31 -0.01 16.64
N LEU A 80 -20.40 0.74 16.52
CA LEU A 80 -20.82 1.72 17.54
C LEU A 80 -21.78 1.04 18.54
N GLY A 81 -21.23 0.35 19.53
CA GLY A 81 -22.03 -0.40 20.51
C GLY A 81 -22.77 -1.58 19.85
N PRO A 82 -24.07 -1.80 20.10
CA PRO A 82 -24.84 -2.90 19.48
C PRO A 82 -25.16 -2.67 17.99
N LEU A 83 -24.77 -1.52 17.42
CA LEU A 83 -25.03 -1.17 16.04
C LEU A 83 -23.75 -1.30 15.19
N SER A 84 -23.79 -2.20 14.22
CA SER A 84 -22.77 -2.31 13.18
C SER A 84 -23.15 -1.40 12.01
N VAL A 85 -22.41 -0.31 11.84
CA VAL A 85 -22.51 0.57 10.66
C VAL A 85 -21.43 0.11 9.67
N GLY A 86 -21.76 -0.86 8.83
CA GLY A 86 -20.89 -1.33 7.74
C GLY A 86 -21.12 -0.52 6.47
N GLY A 87 -20.05 -0.20 5.74
CA GLY A 87 -20.14 0.52 4.47
C GLY A 87 -19.00 0.19 3.53
N ALA A 88 -19.31 0.13 2.23
CA ALA A 88 -18.31 0.10 1.16
C ALA A 88 -18.12 1.52 0.64
N LYS A 89 -16.89 2.03 0.71
CA LYS A 89 -16.51 3.34 0.18
C LYS A 89 -15.45 3.17 -0.89
N GLN A 90 -15.72 3.66 -2.09
CA GLN A 90 -14.71 3.80 -3.13
C GLN A 90 -14.03 5.17 -2.99
N THR A 91 -12.71 5.20 -3.09
CA THR A 91 -11.91 6.43 -3.03
C THR A 91 -10.70 6.33 -3.95
N VAL A 92 -10.18 7.47 -4.38
CA VAL A 92 -8.93 7.54 -5.17
C VAL A 92 -7.79 7.95 -4.24
N LEU A 93 -6.71 7.18 -4.22
CA LEU A 93 -5.49 7.45 -3.48
C LEU A 93 -4.41 7.93 -4.43
N ARG A 94 -3.79 9.08 -4.11
CA ARG A 94 -2.60 9.56 -4.81
C ARG A 94 -1.38 9.06 -4.06
N LEU A 95 -0.48 8.35 -4.72
CA LEU A 95 0.65 7.67 -4.13
C LEU A 95 1.93 8.18 -4.76
N LYS A 96 2.97 8.42 -3.95
CA LYS A 96 4.30 8.74 -4.43
C LYS A 96 5.33 7.90 -3.70
N LYS A 97 6.33 7.43 -4.43
CA LYS A 97 7.45 6.70 -3.84
C LYS A 97 8.42 7.69 -3.22
N ILE A 98 8.66 7.58 -1.91
CA ILE A 98 9.56 8.41 -1.10
C ILE A 98 10.40 7.44 -0.25
N ASP A 99 11.72 7.54 -0.33
CA ASP A 99 12.65 6.69 0.44
C ASP A 99 12.32 5.19 0.37
N ASP A 100 12.09 4.71 -0.85
CA ASP A 100 11.71 3.34 -1.18
C ASP A 100 10.33 2.87 -0.65
N ARG A 101 9.50 3.79 -0.12
CA ARG A 101 8.15 3.51 0.37
C ARG A 101 7.09 4.27 -0.40
N TRP A 102 5.95 3.65 -0.65
CA TRP A 102 4.79 4.33 -1.21
C TRP A 102 4.06 5.10 -0.11
N VAL A 103 3.81 6.38 -0.34
CA VAL A 103 3.15 7.29 0.60
C VAL A 103 1.93 7.90 -0.07
N VAL A 104 0.80 7.90 0.64
CA VAL A 104 -0.41 8.61 0.21
C VAL A 104 -0.18 10.12 0.34
N LEU A 105 -0.36 10.83 -0.76
CA LEU A 105 -0.44 12.29 -0.82
C LEU A 105 -1.91 12.67 -0.58
N GLN A 106 -2.18 13.38 0.52
CA GLN A 106 -3.51 13.94 0.80
C GLN A 106 -3.81 15.14 -0.09
#